data_AF-E3RY07-F1
#
_entry.id   AF-E3RY07-F1
#
_cell.length_a   1.000
_cell.length_b   1.000
_cell.length_c   1.000
_cell.angle_alpha   90.00
_cell.angle_beta   90.00
_cell.angle_gamma   90.00
#
_symmetry.space_group_name_H-M   'P 1'
#
loop_
_entity.id
_entity.type
_entity.pdbx_description
1 polymer ?
#
loop_
_entity_poly.entity_id
_entity_poly.type
_entity_poly.pdbx_seq_one_letter_code
_entity_poly.pdbx_strand_id
1 'polypeptide(L)'
;MDQPTFGTCIQDLRNKARYFEQIGIMPTLDATASAENSDTLVTEDLHRRLRSAFDKLESAHGAAPDCPPMSKNMVQDLVHPSMYTLIYGRSWVFQEEHVGVADAVDRWAGKGKVIPREIFGQYVDDDDCIRRGWFDSSYGIPAECWSETYQWLPSIVAFQEDGSVRFTSYVNNLPPTRYPDIYRTIEMMID
;
A
#
# COMPACT_ATOMS: atom_id res chain seq x y z
N MET A 1 27.29 26.31 9.49
CA MET A 1 27.79 24.98 9.89
C MET A 1 29.20 25.20 10.41
N ASP A 2 29.47 24.83 11.66
CA ASP A 2 30.81 24.98 12.24
C ASP A 2 31.71 23.79 11.86
N GLN A 3 33.02 23.95 12.06
CA GLN A 3 34.03 22.95 11.71
C GLN A 3 33.83 21.60 12.43
N PRO A 4 33.39 21.55 13.71
CA PRO A 4 33.01 20.30 14.37
C PRO A 4 31.83 19.59 13.71
N THR A 5 30.75 20.31 13.38
CA THR A 5 29.56 19.73 12.73
C THR A 5 29.93 19.11 11.39
N PHE A 6 30.75 19.80 10.59
CA PHE A 6 31.22 19.27 9.31
C PHE A 6 32.03 17.98 9.49
N GLY A 7 32.91 17.92 10.48
CA GLY A 7 33.69 16.71 10.81
C GLY A 7 32.80 15.52 11.16
N THR A 8 31.73 15.74 11.92
CA THR A 8 30.75 14.71 12.26
C THR A 8 30.02 14.19 11.02
N CYS A 9 29.59 15.07 10.11
CA CYS A 9 28.95 14.66 8.85
C CYS A 9 29.88 13.77 7.99
N ILE A 10 31.16 14.10 7.90
CA ILE A 10 32.13 13.28 7.15
C ILE A 10 32.33 11.93 7.84
N GLN A 11 32.37 11.89 9.17
CA GLN A 11 32.49 10.63 9.90
C GLN A 11 31.26 9.73 9.73
N ASP A 12 30.05 10.30 9.73
CA ASP A 12 28.79 9.59 9.43
C ASP A 12 28.82 8.97 8.04
N LEU A 13 29.17 9.75 7.01
CA LEU A 13 29.30 9.24 5.63
C LEU A 13 30.32 8.10 5.52
N ARG A 14 31.45 8.18 6.24
CA ARG A 14 32.45 7.09 6.29
C ARG A 14 31.96 5.84 7.01
N ASN A 15 31.06 5.98 7.99
CA ASN A 15 30.42 4.85 8.65
C ASN A 15 29.42 4.19 7.70
N LYS A 16 28.56 4.98 7.06
CA LYS A 16 27.57 4.52 6.07
C LYS A 16 28.21 3.83 4.87
N ALA A 17 29.33 4.37 4.36
CA ALA A 17 30.09 3.74 3.27
C ALA A 17 30.59 2.34 3.65
N ARG A 18 31.12 2.15 4.87
CA ARG A 18 31.56 0.84 5.36
C ARG A 18 30.40 -0.14 5.53
N TYR A 19 29.24 0.32 5.98
CA TYR A 19 28.03 -0.51 6.09
C TYR A 19 27.53 -0.94 4.70
N PHE A 20 27.50 0.00 3.75
CA PHE A 20 27.15 -0.29 2.35
C PHE A 20 28.10 -1.30 1.71
N GLU A 21 29.41 -1.20 1.92
CA GLU A 21 30.39 -2.18 1.42
C GLU A 21 30.13 -3.61 1.96
N GLN A 22 29.56 -3.74 3.15
CA GLN A 22 29.32 -5.03 3.78
C GLN A 22 28.03 -5.70 3.30
N ILE A 23 26.94 -4.94 3.16
CA ILE A 23 25.61 -5.52 2.91
C ILE A 23 24.92 -5.02 1.64
N GLY A 24 25.46 -4.01 0.95
CA GLY A 24 24.86 -3.45 -0.27
C GLY A 24 23.58 -2.61 -0.04
N ILE A 25 23.37 -2.16 1.20
CA ILE A 25 22.23 -1.34 1.60
C ILE A 25 22.74 -0.05 2.26
N MET A 26 22.15 1.08 1.87
CA MET A 26 22.51 2.41 2.34
C MET A 26 21.36 3.03 3.13
N PRO A 27 21.53 3.25 4.45
CA PRO A 27 20.58 4.03 5.24
C PRO A 27 20.57 5.50 4.77
N THR A 28 19.46 5.94 4.19
CA THR A 28 19.29 7.30 3.64
C THR A 28 18.68 8.26 4.65
N LEU A 29 17.69 7.78 5.40
CA LEU A 29 17.11 8.46 6.55
C LEU A 29 17.23 7.50 7.72
N ASP A 30 17.83 7.96 8.82
CA ASP A 30 17.96 7.19 10.04
C ASP A 30 17.59 8.09 11.22
N ALA A 31 16.29 8.13 11.50
CA ALA A 31 15.67 8.99 12.50
C ALA A 31 14.65 8.17 13.31
N THR A 32 13.45 8.70 13.58
CA THR A 32 12.35 7.94 14.18
C THR A 32 11.78 6.88 13.23
N ALA A 33 11.98 7.06 11.92
CA ALA A 33 11.79 6.05 10.90
C ALA A 33 13.09 5.94 10.10
N SER A 34 13.37 4.72 9.62
CA SER A 34 14.54 4.44 8.79
C SER A 34 14.10 4.18 7.35
N ALA A 35 14.76 4.83 6.41
CA ALA A 35 14.59 4.59 4.98
C ALA A 35 15.92 4.12 4.41
N GLU A 36 15.92 2.95 3.81
CA GLU A 36 17.10 2.31 3.26
C GLU A 36 17.00 2.24 1.74
N ASN A 37 18.16 2.29 1.07
CA ASN A 37 18.26 2.15 -0.38
C ASN A 37 19.17 0.98 -0.73
N SER A 38 18.76 0.16 -1.70
CA SER A 38 19.59 -0.89 -2.28
C SER A 38 19.31 -1.04 -3.77
N ASP A 39 20.39 -1.12 -4.55
CA ASP A 39 20.32 -1.40 -5.99
C ASP A 39 20.22 -2.90 -6.30
N THR A 40 20.25 -3.76 -5.27
CA THR A 40 20.38 -5.23 -5.44
C THR A 40 19.25 -6.03 -4.81
N LEU A 41 18.46 -5.42 -3.91
CA LEU A 41 17.38 -6.11 -3.21
C LEU A 41 16.30 -6.62 -4.18
N VAL A 42 15.97 -5.83 -5.20
CA VAL A 42 15.11 -6.26 -6.29
C VAL A 42 15.95 -7.04 -7.31
N THR A 43 15.90 -8.37 -7.23
CA THR A 43 16.62 -9.23 -8.18
C THR A 43 16.16 -9.05 -9.62
N GLU A 44 17.03 -9.33 -10.59
CA GLU A 44 16.67 -9.31 -12.02
C GLU A 44 15.48 -10.21 -12.36
N ASP A 45 15.30 -11.32 -11.64
CA ASP A 45 14.13 -12.18 -11.81
C ASP A 45 12.85 -11.50 -11.32
N LEU A 46 12.86 -10.93 -10.12
CA LEU A 46 11.73 -10.17 -9.58
C LEU A 46 11.39 -8.97 -10.46
N HIS A 47 12.40 -8.21 -10.89
CA HIS A 47 12.20 -7.09 -11.80
C HIS A 47 11.55 -7.54 -13.12
N ARG A 48 11.94 -8.69 -13.69
CA ARG A 48 11.33 -9.22 -14.91
C ARG A 48 9.89 -9.64 -14.68
N ARG A 49 9.58 -10.26 -13.54
CA ARG A 49 8.21 -10.64 -13.16
C ARG A 49 7.32 -9.42 -12.98
N LEU A 50 7.81 -8.38 -12.31
CA LEU A 50 7.09 -7.11 -12.12
C LEU A 50 6.76 -6.47 -13.48
N ARG A 51 7.74 -6.36 -14.39
CA ARG A 51 7.51 -5.88 -15.76
C ARG A 51 6.44 -6.70 -16.48
N SER A 52 6.57 -8.03 -16.46
CA SER A 52 5.58 -8.91 -17.11
C SER A 52 4.18 -8.78 -16.49
N ALA A 53 4.08 -8.56 -15.18
CA ALA A 53 2.80 -8.32 -14.51
C ALA A 53 2.18 -7.00 -14.96
N PHE A 54 2.99 -5.95 -15.09
CA PHE A 54 2.54 -4.64 -15.57
C PHE A 54 2.08 -4.70 -17.03
N ASP A 55 2.86 -5.31 -17.92
CA ASP A 55 2.50 -5.46 -19.34
C ASP A 55 1.16 -6.22 -19.51
N LYS A 56 0.94 -7.23 -18.66
CA LYS A 56 -0.29 -8.03 -18.63
C LYS A 56 -1.50 -7.19 -18.19
N LEU A 57 -1.34 -6.34 -17.18
CA LEU A 57 -2.39 -5.43 -16.73
C LEU A 57 -2.64 -4.34 -17.77
N GLU A 58 -1.62 -3.71 -18.32
CA GLU A 58 -1.73 -2.68 -19.34
C GLU A 58 -2.51 -3.21 -20.55
N SER A 59 -2.12 -4.40 -21.05
CA SER A 59 -2.81 -5.07 -22.15
C SER A 59 -4.28 -5.38 -21.85
N ALA A 60 -4.64 -5.59 -20.59
CA ALA A 60 -6.01 -5.86 -20.17
C ALA A 60 -6.91 -4.62 -20.13
N HIS A 61 -6.35 -3.41 -19.97
CA HIS A 61 -7.08 -2.14 -19.94
C HIS A 61 -7.48 -1.63 -21.34
N GLY A 62 -6.87 -2.19 -22.41
CA GLY A 62 -7.26 -1.90 -23.78
C GLY A 62 -7.05 -0.44 -24.19
N ALA A 63 -8.00 0.13 -24.96
CA ALA A 63 -7.83 1.43 -25.63
C ALA A 63 -8.14 2.67 -24.75
N ALA A 64 -8.53 2.49 -23.49
CA ALA A 64 -8.84 3.58 -22.57
C ALA A 64 -7.97 3.45 -21.30
N PRO A 65 -6.69 3.83 -21.37
CA PRO A 65 -5.80 3.80 -20.21
C PRO A 65 -6.32 4.74 -19.13
N ASP A 66 -6.38 4.24 -17.89
CA ASP A 66 -6.79 5.02 -16.72
C ASP A 66 -5.63 5.92 -16.30
N CYS A 67 -5.66 7.15 -16.80
CA CYS A 67 -4.66 8.16 -16.54
C CYS A 67 -5.28 9.25 -15.64
N PRO A 68 -4.76 9.47 -14.42
CA PRO A 68 -5.26 10.52 -13.54
C PRO A 68 -5.21 11.89 -14.24
N PRO A 69 -6.17 12.80 -13.99
CA PRO A 69 -6.26 14.08 -14.72
C PRO A 69 -4.98 14.93 -14.66
N MET A 70 -4.27 14.88 -13.52
CA MET A 70 -3.04 15.64 -13.30
C MET A 70 -1.80 15.02 -13.97
N SER A 71 -1.88 13.77 -14.44
CA SER A 71 -0.75 13.03 -14.99
C SER A 71 -0.36 13.46 -16.41
N LYS A 72 -1.21 14.22 -17.12
CA LYS A 72 -1.03 14.54 -18.55
C LYS A 72 -0.74 13.31 -19.41
N ASN A 73 -1.37 12.17 -19.09
CA ASN A 73 -1.16 10.86 -19.73
C ASN A 73 0.28 10.31 -19.60
N MET A 74 1.02 10.73 -18.57
CA MET A 74 2.36 10.19 -18.29
C MET A 74 2.35 9.03 -17.29
N VAL A 75 1.30 8.90 -16.51
CA VAL A 75 1.17 7.87 -15.47
C VAL A 75 -0.18 7.20 -15.67
N GLN A 76 -0.16 5.88 -15.77
CA GLN A 76 -1.33 5.03 -15.85
C GLN A 76 -1.48 4.24 -14.56
N ASP A 77 -2.68 4.26 -13.99
CA ASP A 77 -3.02 3.41 -12.86
C ASP A 77 -3.44 2.02 -13.38
N LEU A 78 -2.57 1.03 -13.17
CA LEU A 78 -2.88 -0.37 -13.53
C LEU A 78 -3.86 -1.02 -12.54
N VAL A 79 -3.89 -0.52 -11.31
CA VAL A 79 -4.87 -0.87 -10.27
C VAL A 79 -5.22 0.43 -9.55
N HIS A 80 -6.34 1.05 -9.93
CA HIS A 80 -6.71 2.36 -9.40
C HIS A 80 -7.41 2.25 -8.03
N PRO A 81 -6.83 2.78 -6.93
CA PRO A 81 -7.38 2.62 -5.58
C PRO A 81 -8.74 3.31 -5.39
N SER A 82 -9.02 4.39 -6.13
CA SER A 82 -10.30 5.11 -6.08
C SER A 82 -11.44 4.57 -6.95
N MET A 83 -11.24 3.58 -7.84
CA MET A 83 -12.32 3.14 -8.73
C MET A 83 -13.44 2.36 -8.02
N TYR A 84 -13.11 1.65 -6.94
CA TYR A 84 -14.04 0.74 -6.24
C TYR A 84 -13.97 0.94 -4.72
N THR A 85 -14.04 2.19 -4.29
CA THR A 85 -13.99 2.54 -2.86
C THR A 85 -15.19 2.04 -2.08
N LEU A 86 -15.03 1.91 -0.77
CA LEU A 86 -16.17 1.82 0.14
C LEU A 86 -16.95 3.13 0.06
N ILE A 87 -18.27 3.06 -0.12
CA ILE A 87 -19.16 4.23 -0.11
C ILE A 87 -20.20 4.03 1.00
N TYR A 88 -20.22 4.93 1.98
CA TYR A 88 -21.18 4.83 3.09
C TYR A 88 -22.61 5.03 2.61
N GLY A 89 -23.53 4.26 3.18
CA GLY A 89 -24.93 4.21 2.75
C GLY A 89 -25.17 3.47 1.43
N ARG A 90 -24.13 2.91 0.78
CA ARG A 90 -24.25 2.20 -0.50
C ARG A 90 -23.53 0.86 -0.54
N SER A 91 -22.26 0.82 -0.17
CA SER A 91 -21.44 -0.40 -0.23
C SER A 91 -21.83 -1.37 0.89
N TRP A 92 -21.77 -2.66 0.56
CA TRP A 92 -22.10 -3.74 1.49
C TRP A 92 -20.82 -4.24 2.14
N VAL A 93 -20.89 -4.49 3.45
CA VAL A 93 -19.75 -4.93 4.25
C VAL A 93 -20.12 -6.15 5.09
N PHE A 94 -19.10 -6.88 5.50
CA PHE A 94 -19.20 -7.94 6.50
C PHE A 94 -18.57 -7.45 7.80
N GLN A 95 -19.26 -7.61 8.92
CA GLN A 95 -18.77 -7.15 10.22
C GLN A 95 -17.90 -8.20 10.91
N GLU A 96 -18.21 -9.49 10.72
CA GLU A 96 -17.59 -10.60 11.45
C GLU A 96 -16.81 -11.55 10.52
N GLU A 97 -17.01 -11.45 9.21
CA GLU A 97 -16.46 -12.37 8.24
C GLU A 97 -15.23 -11.77 7.55
N HIS A 98 -14.18 -12.57 7.43
CA HIS A 98 -12.98 -12.21 6.69
C HIS A 98 -13.12 -12.68 5.23
N VAL A 99 -13.25 -11.72 4.31
CA VAL A 99 -13.28 -11.99 2.87
C VAL A 99 -11.89 -12.42 2.42
N GLY A 100 -11.78 -13.70 2.05
CA GLY A 100 -10.53 -14.28 1.54
C GLY A 100 -10.12 -13.73 0.18
N VAL A 101 -9.02 -14.26 -0.37
CA VAL A 101 -8.51 -13.84 -1.69
C VAL A 101 -9.25 -14.57 -2.80
N ALA A 102 -9.09 -15.89 -2.91
CA ALA A 102 -9.51 -16.67 -4.09
C ALA A 102 -11.04 -16.73 -4.26
N ASP A 103 -11.79 -16.74 -3.17
CA ASP A 103 -13.26 -16.82 -3.18
C ASP A 103 -13.95 -15.45 -3.04
N ALA A 104 -13.18 -14.35 -3.00
CA ALA A 104 -13.68 -12.99 -2.79
C ALA A 104 -14.88 -12.65 -3.68
N VAL A 105 -14.73 -12.88 -4.99
CA VAL A 105 -15.75 -12.53 -5.98
C VAL A 105 -16.87 -13.57 -5.99
N ASP A 106 -16.52 -14.85 -6.17
CA ASP A 106 -17.50 -15.90 -6.42
C ASP A 106 -18.40 -16.19 -5.20
N ARG A 107 -17.85 -16.06 -3.98
CA ARG A 107 -18.57 -16.39 -2.74
C ARG A 107 -19.18 -15.19 -2.05
N TRP A 108 -18.52 -14.03 -2.10
CA TRP A 108 -18.86 -12.89 -1.23
C TRP A 108 -19.48 -11.70 -1.96
N ALA A 109 -19.33 -11.58 -3.28
CA ALA A 109 -19.89 -10.46 -4.03
C ALA A 109 -21.41 -10.34 -3.83
N GLY A 110 -21.88 -9.13 -3.52
CA GLY A 110 -23.30 -8.83 -3.33
C GLY A 110 -23.92 -9.39 -2.04
N LYS A 111 -23.11 -9.80 -1.05
CA LYS A 111 -23.58 -10.18 0.29
C LYS A 111 -23.11 -9.17 1.34
N GLY A 112 -23.67 -9.26 2.54
CA GLY A 112 -23.36 -8.37 3.66
C GLY A 112 -24.47 -7.36 3.96
N LYS A 113 -24.11 -6.31 4.71
CA LYS A 113 -25.02 -5.24 5.12
C LYS A 113 -24.45 -3.88 4.74
N VAL A 114 -25.31 -2.93 4.42
CA VAL A 114 -24.89 -1.54 4.18
C VAL A 114 -24.55 -0.88 5.51
N ILE A 115 -23.41 -0.18 5.58
CA ILE A 115 -23.12 0.73 6.70
C ILE A 115 -23.94 2.01 6.48
N PRO A 116 -24.88 2.38 7.37
CA PRO A 116 -25.59 3.65 7.28
C PRO A 116 -24.61 4.84 7.33
N ARG A 117 -24.86 5.85 6.49
CA ARG A 117 -24.03 7.07 6.44
C ARG A 117 -24.04 7.86 7.76
N GLU A 118 -25.16 7.78 8.49
CA GLU A 118 -25.44 8.55 9.72
C GLU A 118 -24.52 8.19 10.90
N ILE A 119 -23.74 7.10 10.80
CA ILE A 119 -22.86 6.62 11.87
C ILE A 119 -21.63 7.52 12.07
N PHE A 120 -21.20 8.29 11.05
CA PHE A 120 -19.98 9.11 11.17
C PHE A 120 -20.10 10.23 12.21
N GLY A 121 -21.26 10.89 12.31
CA GLY A 121 -21.46 11.98 13.27
C GLY A 121 -21.53 11.55 14.73
N GLN A 122 -21.52 10.24 15.03
CA GLN A 122 -21.62 9.70 16.40
C GLN A 122 -20.31 9.11 16.94
N TYR A 123 -19.33 8.81 16.08
CA TYR A 123 -18.13 8.05 16.45
C TYR A 123 -16.81 8.84 16.40
N VAL A 124 -16.85 10.12 16.03
CA VAL A 124 -15.67 10.99 16.17
C VAL A 124 -15.71 11.60 17.57
N ASP A 125 -15.35 10.81 18.59
CA ASP A 125 -14.76 11.41 19.77
C ASP A 125 -13.42 12.02 19.34
N ASP A 126 -13.15 13.25 19.78
CA ASP A 126 -11.89 13.98 19.49
C ASP A 126 -10.62 13.18 19.87
N ASP A 127 -10.76 12.09 20.64
CA ASP A 127 -9.68 11.17 21.01
C ASP A 127 -9.35 10.10 19.94
N ASP A 128 -10.29 9.73 19.06
CA ASP A 128 -10.13 8.59 18.14
C ASP A 128 -9.49 9.01 16.80
N CYS A 129 -9.62 10.29 16.42
CA CYS A 129 -8.94 10.90 15.28
C CYS A 129 -7.42 11.08 15.51
N ILE A 130 -6.97 10.99 16.78
CA ILE A 130 -5.55 10.99 17.16
C ILE A 130 -4.88 9.63 16.89
N ARG A 131 -5.61 8.51 16.92
CA ARG A 131 -5.02 7.15 16.89
C ARG A 131 -4.91 6.50 15.50
N ARG A 132 -5.57 7.04 14.48
CA ARG A 132 -5.69 6.38 13.15
C ARG A 132 -4.79 6.94 12.05
N GLY A 133 -3.89 7.86 12.37
CA GLY A 133 -2.90 8.39 11.43
C GLY A 133 -1.77 7.38 11.16
N TRP A 134 -1.40 7.19 9.90
CA TRP A 134 -0.21 6.42 9.49
C TRP A 134 1.12 7.11 9.83
N PHE A 135 1.05 8.34 10.36
CA PHE A 135 2.17 9.12 10.85
C PHE A 135 1.94 9.42 12.34
N ASP A 136 2.98 9.19 13.15
CA ASP A 136 3.12 9.69 14.52
C ASP A 136 3.21 11.23 14.49
N SER A 137 2.09 11.86 14.15
CA SER A 137 1.93 13.29 14.26
C SER A 137 1.30 13.53 15.62
N SER A 138 2.02 14.25 16.49
CA SER A 138 1.57 14.70 17.82
C SER A 138 0.34 15.63 17.76
N TYR A 139 -0.26 15.78 16.59
CA TYR A 139 -1.49 16.44 16.25
C TYR A 139 -2.35 15.42 15.50
N GLY A 140 -3.44 14.95 16.11
CA GLY A 140 -4.38 14.06 15.45
C GLY A 140 -4.85 14.62 14.11
N ILE A 141 -5.22 13.74 13.18
CA ILE A 141 -5.76 14.17 11.89
C ILE A 141 -7.16 14.73 12.16
N PRO A 142 -7.43 16.04 11.93
CA PRO A 142 -8.72 16.64 12.24
C PRO A 142 -9.87 15.89 11.59
N ALA A 143 -11.03 15.87 12.24
CA ALA A 143 -12.23 15.17 11.76
C ALA A 143 -12.59 15.58 10.32
N GLU A 144 -12.34 16.84 9.97
CA GLU A 144 -12.61 17.44 8.66
C GLU A 144 -11.71 16.87 7.54
N CYS A 145 -10.60 16.22 7.89
CA CYS A 145 -9.74 15.53 6.93
C CYS A 145 -10.23 14.12 6.58
N TRP A 146 -11.26 13.62 7.27
CA TRP A 146 -11.87 12.33 6.98
C TRP A 146 -13.08 12.50 6.04
N SER A 147 -13.15 11.66 5.01
CA SER A 147 -14.32 11.61 4.14
C SER A 147 -15.45 10.84 4.80
N GLU A 148 -16.59 11.49 5.01
CA GLU A 148 -17.84 10.84 5.45
C GLU A 148 -18.57 10.10 4.30
N THR A 149 -18.01 10.14 3.08
CA THR A 149 -18.67 9.61 1.89
C THR A 149 -18.04 8.32 1.43
N TYR A 150 -16.70 8.23 1.43
CA TYR A 150 -15.99 7.09 0.89
C TYR A 150 -14.63 6.85 1.55
N GLN A 151 -14.17 5.61 1.48
CA GLN A 151 -12.87 5.18 2.01
C GLN A 151 -12.14 4.26 1.03
N TRP A 152 -10.83 4.44 0.87
CA TRP A 152 -9.97 3.46 0.22
C TRP A 152 -9.86 2.20 1.08
N LEU A 153 -9.97 1.03 0.44
CA LEU A 153 -9.85 -0.25 1.13
C LEU A 153 -8.42 -0.76 1.01
N PRO A 154 -7.74 -1.04 2.13
CA PRO A 154 -6.43 -1.68 2.08
C PRO A 154 -6.57 -3.13 1.65
N SER A 155 -5.47 -3.70 1.15
CA SER A 155 -5.32 -5.14 1.01
C SER A 155 -4.42 -5.64 2.14
N ILE A 156 -4.84 -6.70 2.81
CA ILE A 156 -4.17 -7.26 3.98
C ILE A 156 -3.22 -8.37 3.51
N VAL A 157 -2.00 -8.31 4.03
CA VAL A 157 -0.99 -9.35 3.89
C VAL A 157 -0.62 -9.89 5.27
N ALA A 158 -0.21 -11.15 5.33
CA ALA A 158 0.25 -11.80 6.55
C ALA A 158 1.55 -12.56 6.31
N PHE A 159 2.46 -12.49 7.28
CA PHE A 159 3.66 -13.31 7.33
C PHE A 159 3.29 -14.78 7.55
N GLN A 160 3.98 -15.66 6.84
CA GLN A 160 3.94 -17.11 7.00
C GLN A 160 5.01 -17.55 8.01
N GLU A 161 4.99 -18.82 8.41
CA GLU A 161 5.96 -19.39 9.37
C GLU A 161 7.41 -19.37 8.85
N ASP A 162 7.60 -19.38 7.54
CA ASP A 162 8.91 -19.34 6.88
C ASP A 162 9.44 -17.92 6.64
N GLY A 163 8.70 -16.89 7.06
CA GLY A 163 9.03 -15.47 6.86
C GLY A 163 8.40 -14.87 5.62
N SER A 164 7.92 -15.69 4.67
CA SER A 164 7.33 -15.19 3.43
C SER A 164 6.00 -14.46 3.67
N VAL A 165 5.59 -13.62 2.72
CA VAL A 165 4.35 -12.83 2.83
C VAL A 165 3.26 -13.40 1.93
N ARG A 166 2.00 -13.37 2.39
CA ARG A 166 0.84 -13.76 1.60
C ARG A 166 -0.33 -12.81 1.74
N PHE A 167 -1.02 -12.50 0.64
CA PHE A 167 -2.31 -11.82 0.71
C PHE A 167 -3.34 -12.69 1.44
N THR A 168 -4.02 -12.08 2.40
CA THR A 168 -5.16 -12.69 3.10
C THR A 168 -6.48 -12.10 2.62
N SER A 169 -6.48 -10.85 2.14
CA SER A 169 -7.64 -10.21 1.54
C SER A 169 -7.45 -9.90 0.06
N TYR A 170 -8.57 -9.76 -0.65
CA TYR A 170 -8.62 -9.36 -2.06
C TYR A 170 -7.95 -8.00 -2.31
N VAL A 171 -7.16 -7.91 -3.38
CA VAL A 171 -6.69 -6.64 -3.94
C VAL A 171 -7.79 -6.07 -4.82
N ASN A 172 -8.27 -4.89 -4.46
CA ASN A 172 -9.41 -4.28 -5.12
C ASN A 172 -9.16 -4.12 -6.63
N ASN A 173 -10.16 -4.50 -7.44
CA ASN A 173 -10.06 -4.56 -8.90
C ASN A 173 -8.97 -5.49 -9.49
N LEU A 174 -8.44 -6.44 -8.73
CA LEU A 174 -7.46 -7.42 -9.23
C LEU A 174 -7.96 -8.85 -8.99
N PRO A 175 -8.70 -9.46 -9.93
CA PRO A 175 -9.22 -10.83 -9.80
C PRO A 175 -8.10 -11.88 -9.63
N PRO A 176 -8.01 -12.58 -8.49
CA PRO A 176 -6.91 -13.53 -8.22
C PRO A 176 -7.00 -14.79 -9.07
N THR A 177 -8.18 -15.16 -9.57
CA THR A 177 -8.35 -16.28 -10.52
C THR A 177 -7.79 -15.95 -11.91
N ARG A 178 -7.80 -14.66 -12.29
CA ARG A 178 -7.27 -14.18 -13.58
C ARG A 178 -5.79 -13.80 -13.51
N TYR A 179 -5.36 -13.27 -12.36
CA TYR A 179 -4.00 -12.74 -12.14
C TYR A 179 -3.28 -13.37 -10.93
N PRO A 180 -3.27 -14.70 -10.76
CA PRO A 180 -2.64 -15.33 -9.59
C PRO A 180 -1.13 -15.07 -9.52
N ASP A 181 -0.49 -14.94 -10.68
CA ASP A 181 0.92 -14.60 -10.85
C ASP A 181 1.27 -13.19 -10.37
N ILE A 182 0.35 -12.24 -10.53
CA ILE A 182 0.54 -10.85 -10.08
C ILE A 182 0.52 -10.78 -8.55
N TYR A 183 -0.42 -11.48 -7.91
CA TYR A 183 -0.45 -11.60 -6.44
C TYR A 183 0.88 -12.16 -5.92
N ARG A 184 1.37 -13.25 -6.51
CA ARG A 184 2.67 -13.85 -6.13
C ARG A 184 3.84 -12.89 -6.33
N THR A 185 3.83 -12.12 -7.40
CA THR A 185 4.91 -11.17 -7.69
C THR A 185 4.93 -10.02 -6.68
N ILE A 186 3.76 -9.52 -6.25
CA ILE A 186 3.67 -8.49 -5.22
C ILE A 186 4.08 -9.05 -3.86
N GLU A 187 3.68 -10.29 -3.52
CA GLU A 187 4.15 -10.98 -2.31
C GLU A 187 5.68 -11.05 -2.26
N MET A 188 6.33 -11.46 -3.35
CA MET A 188 7.80 -11.48 -3.48
C MET A 188 8.48 -10.11 -3.41
N MET A 189 7.73 -9.02 -3.63
CA MET A 189 8.27 -7.66 -3.52
C MET A 189 8.21 -7.15 -2.07
N ILE A 190 7.28 -7.68 -1.26
CA ILE A 190 7.09 -7.30 0.14
C ILE A 190 7.97 -8.14 1.07
N ASP A 191 8.17 -9.42 0.73
CA ASP A 191 9.10 -10.36 1.39
C ASP A 191 10.57 -9.90 1.31
#